data_AF-A0A925JYL0-F1
#
_entry.id   AF-A0A925JYL0-F1
#
_cell.length_a   1.000
_cell.length_b   1.000
_cell.length_c   1.000
_cell.angle_alpha   90.00
_cell.angle_beta   90.00
_cell.angle_gamma   90.00
#
_symmetry.space_group_name_H-M   'P 1'
#
loop_
_entity.id
_entity.type
_entity.pdbx_description
1 polymer ?
#
loop_
_entity_poly.entity_id
_entity_poly.type
_entity_poly.pdbx_seq_one_letter_code
_entity_poly.pdbx_strand_id
1 'polypeptide(L)'
;MDSKTCHFCGHEVSGLYCPVCKARVAPPAPAFEMEESAKRAPAGSRAGLWLVAGVALVALVGVAFLLKSRAGAANGTTAFAELIRNSQQFKTPVTLKASRQQLPRAGGNFALATRDVPAGVASPAVYVLEAQGLIAITTNTSESRIGGDTSLASGKVFQGFVTKSGYLDIQLTERGRQEAAGWEAIEEPYHSAGVGGAQPVAWWRIPVGSHEVVRLGKAGTVKKEIGKETLDVEFFWRWQPNEIGAAFDTTGAAFAALPEKARQSAASIRMSSREEHRGVAHMERYAGDWKLVTVDFTPDKHNLFNSFNPY
;
A
#
# COMPACT_ATOMS: atom_id res chain seq x y z
N MET A 1 -5.06 -3.44 -54.12
CA MET A 1 -4.87 -2.75 -52.82
C MET A 1 -4.90 -3.84 -51.78
N ASP A 2 -3.75 -4.23 -51.23
CA ASP A 2 -3.69 -5.31 -50.25
C ASP A 2 -4.35 -4.83 -48.95
N SER A 3 -5.50 -5.42 -48.57
CA SER A 3 -6.11 -5.14 -47.28
C SER A 3 -5.22 -5.75 -46.20
N LYS A 4 -4.86 -4.94 -45.20
CA LYS A 4 -4.06 -5.37 -44.05
C LYS A 4 -4.95 -5.34 -42.82
N THR A 5 -4.90 -6.36 -41.99
CA THR A 5 -5.61 -6.39 -40.71
C THR A 5 -4.70 -5.88 -39.59
N CYS A 6 -5.25 -5.06 -38.69
CA CYS A 6 -4.53 -4.58 -37.53
C CYS A 6 -4.26 -5.74 -36.55
N HIS A 7 -3.00 -6.02 -36.24
CA HIS A 7 -2.64 -7.11 -35.32
C HIS A 7 -3.24 -6.95 -33.92
N PHE A 8 -3.55 -5.73 -33.47
CA PHE A 8 -4.08 -5.48 -32.13
C PHE A 8 -5.60 -5.66 -32.01
N CYS A 9 -6.37 -5.40 -33.08
CA CYS A 9 -7.83 -5.41 -32.99
C CYS A 9 -8.54 -6.12 -34.16
N GLY A 10 -7.80 -6.69 -35.11
CA GLY A 10 -8.36 -7.43 -36.24
C GLY A 10 -9.02 -6.59 -37.34
N HIS A 11 -9.13 -5.27 -37.17
CA HIS A 11 -9.81 -4.39 -38.14
C HIS A 11 -8.97 -4.21 -39.42
N GLU A 12 -9.61 -4.22 -40.60
CA GLU A 12 -8.95 -3.87 -41.86
C GLU A 12 -8.50 -2.40 -41.87
N VAL A 13 -7.31 -2.16 -42.40
CA VAL A 13 -6.63 -0.86 -42.41
C VAL A 13 -6.07 -0.57 -43.80
N SER A 14 -6.31 0.64 -44.29
CA SER A 14 -5.79 1.15 -45.57
C SER A 14 -4.66 2.19 -45.41
N GLY A 15 -4.13 2.36 -44.20
CA GLY A 15 -3.11 3.38 -43.89
C GLY A 15 -2.11 2.96 -42.80
N LEU A 16 -1.18 3.85 -42.47
CA LEU A 16 -0.09 3.62 -41.49
C LEU A 16 -0.57 3.49 -40.04
N TYR A 17 -1.81 3.86 -39.74
CA TYR A 17 -2.39 3.83 -38.40
C TYR A 17 -3.77 3.19 -38.43
N CYS A 18 -4.08 2.38 -37.42
CA CYS A 18 -5.42 1.83 -37.24
C CYS A 18 -6.39 2.95 -36.82
N PRO A 19 -7.55 3.11 -37.50
CA PRO A 19 -8.51 4.14 -37.11
C PRO A 19 -9.11 3.89 -35.73
N VAL A 20 -9.20 2.63 -35.31
CA VAL A 20 -9.84 2.18 -34.06
C VAL A 20 -8.91 2.33 -32.85
N CYS A 21 -7.72 1.72 -32.89
CA CYS A 21 -6.83 1.69 -31.72
C CYS A 21 -5.64 2.65 -31.80
N LYS A 22 -5.51 3.41 -32.89
CA LYS A 22 -4.39 4.34 -33.18
C LYS A 22 -3.00 3.70 -33.21
N ALA A 23 -2.89 2.38 -33.10
CA ALA A 23 -1.63 1.66 -33.25
C ALA A 23 -1.08 1.82 -34.66
N ARG A 24 0.25 1.99 -34.77
CA ARG A 24 0.96 2.07 -36.04
C ARG A 24 1.04 0.66 -36.66
N VAL A 25 0.58 0.51 -37.89
CA VAL A 25 0.67 -0.74 -38.63
C VAL A 25 2.08 -0.82 -39.22
N ALA A 26 2.86 -1.81 -38.79
CA ALA A 26 4.24 -1.98 -39.26
C ALA A 26 4.25 -2.18 -40.79
N PRO A 27 5.15 -1.51 -41.53
CA PRO A 27 5.31 -1.78 -42.95
C PRO A 27 5.77 -3.24 -43.13
N PRO A 28 5.32 -3.92 -44.20
CA PRO A 28 5.82 -5.26 -44.52
C PRO A 28 7.33 -5.15 -44.70
N ALA A 29 8.07 -6.08 -44.08
CA ALA A 29 9.50 -6.19 -44.29
C ALA A 29 9.77 -6.32 -45.80
N PRO A 30 10.78 -5.64 -46.36
CA PRO A 30 11.12 -5.79 -47.76
C PRO A 30 11.45 -7.27 -48.03
N ALA A 31 10.77 -7.86 -49.01
CA ALA A 31 11.12 -9.16 -49.53
C ALA A 31 12.51 -9.05 -50.17
N PHE A 32 13.50 -9.72 -49.57
CA PHE A 32 14.79 -9.90 -50.20
C PHE A 32 14.63 -10.95 -51.31
N GLU A 33 14.55 -10.48 -52.56
CA GLU A 33 14.75 -11.34 -53.73
C GLU A 33 16.19 -11.86 -53.68
N MET A 34 16.33 -13.18 -53.51
CA MET A 34 17.58 -13.88 -53.75
C MET A 34 17.71 -14.09 -55.25
N GLU A 35 18.49 -13.23 -55.91
CA GLU A 35 18.86 -13.38 -57.30
C GLU A 35 19.96 -14.46 -57.45
N GLU A 36 19.69 -15.40 -58.35
CA GLU A 36 20.47 -16.60 -58.62
C GLU A 36 21.70 -16.30 -59.50
N SER A 37 22.88 -16.59 -58.95
CA SER A 37 24.19 -16.85 -59.57
C SER A 37 24.40 -16.61 -61.09
N ALA A 38 25.43 -15.80 -61.40
CA ALA A 38 26.28 -16.04 -62.56
C ALA A 38 27.78 -15.92 -62.21
N LYS A 39 28.49 -17.05 -62.41
CA LYS A 39 29.92 -17.28 -62.21
C LYS A 39 30.82 -16.31 -62.99
N ARG A 40 31.95 -15.93 -62.38
CA ARG A 40 33.29 -15.90 -63.00
C ARG A 40 34.37 -15.95 -61.91
N ALA A 41 35.28 -16.92 -62.04
CA ALA A 41 36.60 -16.94 -61.39
C ALA A 41 37.66 -16.79 -62.50
N PRO A 42 38.98 -16.69 -62.23
CA PRO A 42 39.69 -16.62 -60.93
C PRO A 42 40.79 -15.52 -60.89
N ALA A 43 41.19 -15.07 -59.70
CA ALA A 43 42.56 -14.59 -59.49
C ALA A 43 42.89 -14.62 -57.99
N GLY A 44 43.95 -15.35 -57.65
CA GLY A 44 44.28 -15.73 -56.29
C GLY A 44 44.58 -14.56 -55.35
N SER A 45 44.19 -14.72 -54.09
CA SER A 45 45.02 -14.32 -52.96
C SER A 45 44.54 -15.07 -51.72
N ARG A 46 45.45 -15.79 -51.07
CA ARG A 46 45.21 -16.58 -49.85
C ARG A 46 44.99 -15.71 -48.58
N ALA A 47 44.63 -14.44 -48.72
CA ALA A 47 44.56 -13.47 -47.63
C ALA A 47 43.14 -13.19 -47.09
N GLY A 48 42.08 -13.52 -47.85
CA GLY A 48 40.70 -13.15 -47.49
C GLY A 48 40.01 -14.05 -46.45
N LEU A 49 40.46 -15.29 -46.27
CA LEU A 49 39.76 -16.25 -45.40
C LEU A 49 39.94 -15.95 -43.89
N TRP A 50 41.05 -15.31 -43.52
CA TRP A 50 41.33 -14.95 -42.12
C TRP A 50 40.54 -13.74 -41.63
N LEU A 51 40.19 -12.80 -42.52
CA LEU A 51 39.43 -11.60 -42.16
C LEU A 51 37.93 -11.89 -41.94
N VAL A 52 37.33 -12.76 -42.75
CA VAL A 52 35.91 -13.14 -42.59
C VAL A 52 35.69 -14.02 -41.35
N ALA A 53 36.64 -14.94 -41.07
CA ALA A 53 36.61 -15.72 -39.83
C ALA A 53 36.81 -14.87 -38.57
N GLY A 54 37.69 -13.85 -38.63
CA GLY A 54 37.94 -12.94 -37.51
C GLY A 54 36.73 -12.09 -37.13
N VAL A 55 36.02 -11.51 -38.11
CA VAL A 55 34.83 -10.67 -37.85
C VAL A 55 33.66 -11.49 -37.31
N ALA A 56 33.43 -12.71 -37.83
CA ALA A 56 32.39 -13.60 -37.32
C ALA A 56 32.66 -14.01 -35.86
N LEU A 57 33.92 -14.23 -35.49
CA LEU A 57 34.30 -14.63 -34.14
C LEU A 57 34.18 -13.46 -33.15
N VAL A 58 34.53 -12.23 -33.55
CA VAL A 58 34.32 -11.02 -32.73
C VAL A 58 32.82 -10.71 -32.55
N ALA A 59 32.01 -10.88 -33.59
CA ALA A 59 30.56 -10.73 -33.50
C ALA A 59 29.92 -11.77 -32.58
N LEU A 60 30.33 -13.04 -32.66
CA LEU A 60 29.84 -14.10 -31.78
C LEU A 60 30.27 -13.90 -30.32
N VAL A 61 31.50 -13.45 -30.07
CA VAL A 61 31.98 -13.11 -28.72
C VAL A 61 31.25 -11.89 -28.17
N GLY A 62 31.00 -10.86 -29.00
CA GLY A 62 30.23 -9.68 -28.61
C GLY A 62 28.77 -10.00 -28.27
N VAL A 63 28.11 -10.84 -29.06
CA VAL A 63 26.74 -11.32 -28.79
C VAL A 63 26.70 -12.20 -27.55
N ALA A 64 27.68 -13.10 -27.35
CA ALA A 64 27.78 -13.90 -26.13
C ALA A 64 28.03 -13.05 -24.88
N PHE A 65 28.84 -11.99 -24.97
CA PHE A 65 29.08 -11.05 -23.87
C PHE A 65 27.84 -10.18 -23.56
N LEU A 66 27.10 -9.75 -24.59
CA LEU A 66 25.82 -9.05 -24.44
C LEU A 66 24.73 -9.95 -23.85
N LEU A 67 24.66 -11.22 -24.24
CA LEU A 67 23.72 -12.19 -23.68
C LEU A 67 24.08 -12.57 -22.24
N LYS A 68 25.38 -12.73 -21.93
CA LYS A 68 25.85 -13.07 -20.57
C LYS A 68 25.73 -11.89 -19.59
N SER A 69 25.93 -10.66 -20.06
CA SER A 69 25.70 -9.44 -19.24
C SER A 69 24.21 -9.19 -18.99
N ARG A 70 23.32 -9.52 -19.95
CA ARG A 70 21.86 -9.49 -19.72
C ARG A 70 21.37 -10.62 -18.82
N ALA A 71 21.92 -11.83 -18.93
CA ALA A 71 21.55 -12.95 -18.06
C ALA A 71 22.00 -12.74 -16.60
N GLY A 72 23.17 -12.13 -16.38
CA GLY A 72 23.63 -11.76 -15.03
C GLY A 72 22.77 -10.70 -14.35
N ALA A 73 22.17 -9.78 -15.11
CA ALA A 73 21.27 -8.74 -14.58
C ALA A 73 19.82 -9.24 -14.37
N ALA A 74 19.35 -10.19 -15.18
CA ALA A 74 18.00 -10.75 -15.08
C ALA A 74 17.85 -11.82 -13.98
N ASN A 75 18.92 -12.57 -13.66
CA ASN A 75 18.87 -13.61 -12.64
C ASN A 75 18.88 -13.08 -11.20
N GLY A 76 19.35 -11.84 -10.97
CA GLY A 76 19.35 -11.22 -9.65
C GLY A 76 17.98 -10.64 -9.25
N THR A 77 17.22 -10.13 -10.22
CA THR A 77 15.95 -9.43 -9.94
C THR A 77 14.84 -10.37 -9.50
N THR A 78 14.74 -11.58 -10.05
CA THR A 78 13.76 -12.57 -9.57
C THR A 78 14.08 -13.05 -8.15
N ALA A 79 15.36 -13.31 -7.85
CA ALA A 79 15.81 -13.75 -6.53
C ALA A 79 15.54 -12.69 -5.44
N PHE A 80 15.77 -11.41 -5.72
CA PHE A 80 15.48 -10.32 -4.78
C PHE A 80 13.99 -10.18 -4.48
N ALA A 81 13.14 -10.26 -5.49
CA ALA A 81 11.69 -10.20 -5.30
C ALA A 81 11.20 -11.36 -4.43
N GLU A 82 11.75 -12.55 -4.61
CA GLU A 82 11.42 -13.72 -3.79
C GLU A 82 11.89 -13.58 -2.34
N LEU A 83 13.11 -13.07 -2.11
CA LEU A 83 13.60 -12.77 -0.77
C LEU A 83 12.69 -11.76 -0.05
N ILE A 84 12.27 -10.70 -0.75
CA ILE A 84 11.34 -9.69 -0.20
C ILE A 84 9.99 -10.33 0.15
N ARG A 85 9.36 -11.05 -0.80
CA ARG A 85 8.05 -11.71 -0.59
C ARG A 85 8.07 -12.70 0.56
N ASN A 86 9.17 -13.42 0.74
CA ASN A 86 9.28 -14.45 1.76
C ASN A 86 9.67 -13.93 3.15
N SER A 87 10.01 -12.65 3.28
CA SER A 87 10.41 -12.04 4.53
C SER A 87 9.29 -11.94 5.55
N GLN A 88 9.65 -11.95 6.84
CA GLN A 88 8.67 -11.82 7.92
C GLN A 88 7.99 -10.45 7.86
N GLN A 89 8.75 -9.37 7.64
CA GLN A 89 8.23 -8.01 7.56
C GLN A 89 7.19 -7.85 6.45
N PHE A 90 7.40 -8.48 5.29
CA PHE A 90 6.46 -8.42 4.17
C PHE A 90 5.23 -9.31 4.39
N LYS A 91 5.40 -10.43 5.10
CA LYS A 91 4.31 -11.35 5.50
C LYS A 91 3.44 -10.80 6.63
N THR A 92 3.93 -9.82 7.40
CA THR A 92 3.10 -9.12 8.39
C THR A 92 1.92 -8.46 7.66
N PRO A 93 0.68 -8.67 8.11
CA PRO A 93 -0.49 -8.07 7.47
C PRO A 93 -0.45 -6.55 7.56
N VAL A 94 -1.06 -5.89 6.58
CA VAL A 94 -1.41 -4.48 6.68
C VAL A 94 -2.51 -4.35 7.73
N THR A 95 -2.31 -3.47 8.71
CA THR A 95 -3.25 -3.31 9.82
C THR A 95 -3.81 -1.90 9.94
N LEU A 96 -5.04 -1.78 10.45
CA LEU A 96 -5.65 -0.52 10.88
C LEU A 96 -5.93 -0.51 12.37
N LYS A 97 -5.94 0.69 12.97
CA LYS A 97 -6.31 0.89 14.37
C LYS A 97 -7.77 1.29 14.50
N ALA A 98 -8.52 0.59 15.35
CA ALA A 98 -9.87 0.93 15.74
C ALA A 98 -9.96 1.12 17.25
N SER A 99 -10.48 2.26 17.69
CA SER A 99 -10.62 2.59 19.12
C SER A 99 -11.62 1.66 19.80
N ARG A 100 -11.23 1.06 20.92
CA ARG A 100 -12.07 0.17 21.75
C ARG A 100 -13.03 0.92 22.67
N GLN A 101 -12.79 2.21 22.80
CA GLN A 101 -13.52 3.12 23.67
C GLN A 101 -13.65 4.46 22.96
N GLN A 102 -14.52 5.33 23.48
CA GLN A 102 -14.61 6.70 23.00
C GLN A 102 -13.26 7.42 23.09
N LEU A 103 -12.93 8.17 22.05
CA LEU A 103 -11.80 9.10 22.05
C LEU A 103 -12.27 10.46 22.60
N PRO A 104 -11.42 11.14 23.40
CA PRO A 104 -11.71 12.49 23.84
C PRO A 104 -11.82 13.44 22.64
N ARG A 105 -12.77 14.38 22.72
CA ARG A 105 -12.98 15.40 21.69
C ARG A 105 -11.96 16.53 21.84
N ALA A 106 -11.35 16.93 20.73
CA ALA A 106 -10.49 18.11 20.67
C ALA A 106 -11.26 19.35 21.15
N GLY A 107 -10.65 20.16 22.03
CA GLY A 107 -11.25 21.39 22.54
C GLY A 107 -12.38 21.22 23.57
N GLY A 108 -12.61 19.99 24.06
CA GLY A 108 -13.47 19.75 25.21
C GLY A 108 -12.83 20.27 26.48
N ASN A 109 -12.83 21.59 26.68
CA ASN A 109 -12.63 22.15 28.00
C ASN A 109 -13.60 21.43 28.95
N PHE A 110 -13.10 20.94 30.08
CA PHE A 110 -13.90 20.62 31.26
C PHE A 110 -14.54 21.92 31.77
N ALA A 111 -15.40 22.52 30.97
CA ALA A 111 -16.20 23.64 31.37
C ALA A 111 -17.26 23.05 32.29
N LEU A 112 -17.02 23.15 33.60
CA LEU A 112 -18.02 23.06 34.65
C LEU A 112 -19.24 24.00 34.43
N ALA A 113 -19.28 24.74 33.31
CA ALA A 113 -20.31 25.66 32.89
C ALA A 113 -21.31 25.10 31.85
N THR A 114 -21.05 23.96 31.19
CA THR A 114 -21.99 23.39 30.20
C THR A 114 -22.82 22.26 30.82
N ARG A 115 -24.14 22.41 30.84
CA ARG A 115 -25.10 21.40 31.35
C ARG A 115 -25.09 20.10 30.54
N ASP A 116 -24.68 20.14 29.27
CA ASP A 116 -24.64 18.99 28.38
C ASP A 116 -23.23 18.83 27.79
N VAL A 117 -22.54 17.75 28.16
CA VAL A 117 -21.27 17.33 27.60
C VAL A 117 -21.56 16.31 26.49
N PRO A 118 -21.25 16.60 25.22
CA PRO A 118 -21.52 15.67 24.14
C PRO A 118 -20.62 14.43 24.25
N ALA A 119 -21.09 13.30 23.71
CA ALA A 119 -20.28 12.10 23.64
C ALA A 119 -18.95 12.34 22.91
N GLY A 120 -17.94 11.53 23.27
CA GLY A 120 -16.68 11.46 22.55
C GLY A 120 -16.87 10.99 21.10
N VAL A 121 -15.76 10.76 20.40
CA VAL A 121 -15.78 10.27 19.01
C VAL A 121 -15.13 8.90 18.93
N ALA A 122 -15.64 8.02 18.08
CA ALA A 122 -14.91 6.80 17.73
C ALA A 122 -13.91 7.10 16.61
N SER A 123 -12.83 6.31 16.52
CA SER A 123 -11.94 6.38 15.35
C SER A 123 -12.71 6.02 14.06
N PRO A 124 -12.42 6.65 12.91
CA PRO A 124 -12.99 6.34 11.60
C PRO A 124 -13.14 4.86 11.26
N ALA A 125 -12.17 4.01 11.61
CA ALA A 125 -12.27 2.57 11.35
C ALA A 125 -13.47 1.91 12.06
N VAL A 126 -13.87 2.40 13.23
CA VAL A 126 -15.00 1.86 13.99
C VAL A 126 -16.31 2.01 13.22
N TYR A 127 -16.55 3.14 12.55
CA TYR A 127 -17.77 3.34 11.77
C TYR A 127 -17.84 2.43 10.53
N VAL A 128 -16.69 2.10 9.95
CA VAL A 128 -16.61 1.12 8.84
C VAL A 128 -16.93 -0.27 9.34
N LEU A 129 -16.34 -0.68 10.47
CA LEU A 129 -16.59 -1.98 11.11
C LEU A 129 -18.02 -2.11 11.61
N GLU A 130 -18.64 -1.02 12.08
CA GLU A 130 -20.06 -0.94 12.42
C GLU A 130 -20.93 -1.23 11.20
N ALA A 131 -20.66 -0.57 10.06
CA ALA A 131 -21.39 -0.82 8.82
C ALA A 131 -21.21 -2.24 8.27
N GLN A 132 -20.09 -2.89 8.57
CA GLN A 132 -19.86 -4.31 8.26
C GLN A 132 -20.52 -5.27 9.26
N GLY A 133 -21.14 -4.75 10.33
CA GLY A 133 -21.79 -5.53 11.38
C GLY A 133 -20.80 -6.24 12.32
N LEU A 134 -19.55 -5.80 12.38
CA LEU A 134 -18.51 -6.35 13.26
C LEU A 134 -18.49 -5.64 14.63
N ILE A 135 -18.91 -4.39 14.67
CA ILE A 135 -18.98 -3.57 15.89
C ILE A 135 -20.40 -3.00 16.02
N ALA A 136 -20.87 -2.82 17.25
CA ALA A 136 -22.03 -2.02 17.57
C ALA A 136 -21.59 -0.76 18.34
N ILE A 137 -22.07 0.41 17.91
CA ILE A 137 -21.86 1.67 18.61
C ILE A 137 -23.18 2.09 19.26
N THR A 138 -23.19 2.19 20.59
CA THR A 138 -24.34 2.71 21.33
C THR A 138 -23.99 4.07 21.92
N THR A 139 -24.84 5.07 21.71
CA THR A 139 -24.71 6.38 22.35
C THR A 139 -25.57 6.40 23.60
N ASN A 140 -24.94 6.55 24.75
CA ASN A 140 -25.60 6.63 26.05
C ASN A 140 -25.44 8.02 26.64
N THR A 141 -26.33 8.38 27.55
CA THR A 141 -26.25 9.62 28.34
C THR A 141 -26.32 9.26 29.82
N SER A 142 -25.35 9.74 30.59
CA SER A 142 -25.35 9.68 32.04
C SER A 142 -25.75 11.05 32.60
N GLU A 143 -26.62 11.08 33.60
CA GLU A 143 -26.94 12.29 34.32
C GLU A 143 -26.24 12.27 35.69
N SER A 144 -25.48 13.30 36.00
CA SER A 144 -24.88 13.49 37.32
C SER A 144 -25.43 14.76 37.96
N ARG A 145 -25.82 14.68 39.23
CA ARG A 145 -26.20 15.85 40.02
C ARG A 145 -24.99 16.31 40.81
N ILE A 146 -24.50 17.50 40.49
CA ILE A 146 -23.40 18.13 41.23
C ILE A 146 -24.00 19.19 42.15
N GLY A 147 -23.94 18.92 43.46
CA GLY A 147 -24.48 19.76 44.53
C GLY A 147 -25.65 19.09 45.26
N GLY A 148 -25.49 18.86 46.56
CA GLY A 148 -26.64 18.69 47.47
C GLY A 148 -27.21 20.06 47.83
N ASP A 149 -28.44 20.11 48.35
CA ASP A 149 -29.07 21.36 48.80
C ASP A 149 -28.25 21.97 49.94
N THR A 150 -27.30 22.83 49.60
CA THR A 150 -26.56 23.63 50.58
C THR A 150 -27.24 24.99 50.68
N SER A 151 -27.83 25.24 51.85
CA SER A 151 -28.26 26.58 52.25
C SER A 151 -27.01 27.46 52.35
N LEU A 152 -26.86 28.41 51.43
CA LEU A 152 -25.84 29.43 51.55
C LEU A 152 -26.26 30.38 52.69
N ALA A 153 -25.29 30.92 53.44
CA ALA A 153 -25.52 31.87 54.53
C ALA A 153 -26.33 33.13 54.13
N SER A 154 -26.54 33.34 52.83
CA SER A 154 -27.39 34.39 52.24
C SER A 154 -28.87 34.02 52.11
N GLY A 155 -29.31 32.85 52.58
CA GLY A 155 -30.70 32.37 52.45
C GLY A 155 -31.09 31.92 51.04
N LYS A 156 -30.15 31.96 50.08
CA LYS A 156 -30.37 31.40 48.73
C LYS A 156 -30.07 29.91 48.74
N VAL A 157 -31.06 29.10 48.36
CA VAL A 157 -30.88 27.67 48.08
C VAL A 157 -30.14 27.55 46.76
N PHE A 158 -28.93 26.99 46.79
CA PHE A 158 -28.26 26.58 45.57
C PHE A 158 -28.88 25.26 45.12
N GLN A 159 -29.76 25.29 44.12
CA GLN A 159 -30.18 24.06 43.45
C GLN A 159 -28.99 23.53 42.66
N GLY A 160 -28.53 22.33 43.01
CA GLY A 160 -27.48 21.64 42.26
C GLY A 160 -27.77 21.61 40.77
N PHE A 161 -26.73 21.65 39.94
CA PHE A 161 -26.90 21.54 38.49
C PHE A 161 -26.84 20.07 38.08
N VAL A 162 -27.76 19.66 37.20
CA VAL A 162 -27.68 18.38 36.49
C VAL A 162 -26.74 18.56 35.31
N THR A 163 -25.69 17.74 35.25
CA THR A 163 -24.84 17.59 34.07
C THR A 163 -25.20 16.31 33.35
N LYS A 164 -25.48 16.39 32.05
CA LYS A 164 -25.63 15.22 31.18
C LYS A 164 -24.33 14.99 30.44
N SER A 165 -23.73 13.82 30.60
CA SER A 165 -22.55 13.41 29.84
C SER A 165 -22.91 12.29 28.87
N GLY A 166 -22.77 12.58 27.58
CA GLY A 166 -22.81 11.55 26.56
C GLY A 166 -21.57 10.67 26.62
N TYR A 167 -21.72 9.38 26.33
CA TYR A 167 -20.60 8.50 26.05
C TYR A 167 -20.93 7.50 24.94
N LEU A 168 -19.90 7.09 24.22
CA LEU A 168 -20.01 6.01 23.23
C LEU A 168 -19.56 4.70 23.86
N ASP A 169 -20.43 3.70 23.78
CA ASP A 169 -20.12 2.31 24.06
C ASP A 169 -19.84 1.58 22.74
N ILE A 170 -18.66 0.96 22.64
CA ILE A 170 -18.16 0.32 21.42
C ILE A 170 -17.94 -1.15 21.75
N GLN A 171 -18.77 -2.02 21.18
CA GLN A 171 -18.74 -3.45 21.50
C GLN A 171 -18.63 -4.29 20.22
N LEU A 172 -17.94 -5.42 20.32
CA LEU A 172 -17.95 -6.42 19.24
C LEU A 172 -19.33 -7.08 19.16
N THR A 173 -19.84 -7.24 17.94
CA THR A 173 -21.01 -8.11 17.70
C THR A 173 -20.61 -9.57 17.82
N GLU A 174 -21.57 -10.50 17.75
CA GLU A 174 -21.23 -11.94 17.72
C GLU A 174 -20.30 -12.28 16.54
N ARG A 175 -20.58 -11.75 15.35
CA ARG A 175 -19.71 -11.86 14.19
C ARG A 175 -18.35 -11.21 14.44
N GLY A 176 -18.34 -10.02 15.04
CA GLY A 176 -17.12 -9.31 15.41
C GLY A 176 -16.23 -10.11 16.36
N ARG A 177 -16.78 -10.85 17.32
CA ARG A 177 -16.01 -11.70 18.24
C ARG A 177 -15.30 -12.84 17.54
N GLN A 178 -15.93 -13.43 16.52
CA GLN A 178 -15.34 -14.50 15.72
C GLN A 178 -14.16 -13.97 14.89
N GLU A 179 -14.33 -12.82 14.23
CA GLU A 179 -13.26 -12.16 13.47
C GLU A 179 -12.13 -11.63 14.36
N ALA A 180 -12.47 -11.14 15.55
CA ALA A 180 -11.51 -10.55 16.49
C ALA A 180 -10.51 -11.54 17.07
N ALA A 181 -10.68 -12.85 16.86
CA ALA A 181 -9.67 -13.85 17.23
C ALA A 181 -8.32 -13.61 16.56
N GLY A 182 -8.31 -12.95 15.39
CA GLY A 182 -7.08 -12.55 14.67
C GLY A 182 -6.64 -11.10 14.92
N TRP A 183 -7.29 -10.35 15.82
CA TRP A 183 -6.98 -8.95 16.08
C TRP A 183 -6.08 -8.82 17.30
N GLU A 184 -5.15 -7.87 17.27
CA GLU A 184 -4.28 -7.59 18.41
C GLU A 184 -4.87 -6.45 19.26
N ALA A 185 -5.00 -6.67 20.57
CA ALA A 185 -5.40 -5.64 21.50
C ALA A 185 -4.15 -4.91 22.02
N ILE A 186 -4.09 -3.60 21.82
CA ILE A 186 -2.94 -2.77 22.21
C ILE A 186 -3.39 -1.54 22.98
N GLU A 187 -2.48 -0.96 23.75
CA GLU A 187 -2.65 0.35 24.37
C GLU A 187 -1.60 1.30 23.81
N GLU A 188 -2.04 2.42 23.25
CA GLU A 188 -1.16 3.41 22.66
C GLU A 188 -1.64 4.82 22.98
N PRO A 189 -0.72 5.79 23.09
CA PRO A 189 -1.06 7.18 23.36
C PRO A 189 -1.90 7.78 22.22
N TYR A 190 -3.04 8.35 22.58
CA TYR A 190 -3.83 9.20 21.69
C TYR A 190 -3.47 10.67 21.92
N HIS A 191 -3.08 11.34 20.83
CA HIS A 191 -2.79 12.77 20.81
C HIS A 191 -3.97 13.50 20.19
N SER A 192 -4.82 14.13 21.00
CA SER A 192 -5.85 15.04 20.49
C SER A 192 -5.35 16.47 20.45
N ALA A 193 -5.62 17.17 19.35
CA ALA A 193 -5.41 18.61 19.26
C ALA A 193 -6.13 19.33 20.42
N GLY A 194 -5.38 20.09 21.23
CA GLY A 194 -5.95 20.92 22.30
C GLY A 194 -6.17 20.24 23.67
N VAL A 195 -5.81 18.96 23.85
CA VAL A 195 -5.70 18.36 25.19
C VAL A 195 -4.22 18.21 25.52
N GLY A 196 -3.78 18.86 26.60
CA GLY A 196 -2.38 18.79 27.03
C GLY A 196 -2.03 17.39 27.51
N GLY A 197 -1.23 16.67 26.72
CA GLY A 197 -0.72 15.33 27.05
C GLY A 197 -1.38 14.20 26.26
N ALA A 198 -0.61 13.15 26.01
CA ALA A 198 -1.10 11.94 25.36
C ALA A 198 -1.81 11.06 26.39
N GLN A 199 -3.04 10.64 26.11
CA GLN A 199 -3.77 9.72 27.00
C GLN A 199 -3.69 8.31 26.46
N PRO A 200 -3.42 7.28 27.30
CA PRO A 200 -3.46 5.91 26.85
C PRO A 200 -4.88 5.55 26.41
N VAL A 201 -5.00 4.99 25.21
CA VAL A 201 -6.28 4.50 24.67
C VAL A 201 -6.11 3.04 24.27
N ALA A 202 -7.13 2.25 24.55
CA ALA A 202 -7.22 0.87 24.08
C ALA A 202 -7.64 0.82 22.61
N TRP A 203 -6.88 0.08 21.80
CA TRP A 203 -7.10 -0.10 20.37
C TRP A 203 -7.20 -1.58 20.01
N TRP A 204 -7.95 -1.87 18.95
CA TRP A 204 -7.76 -3.06 18.15
C TRP A 204 -6.84 -2.72 16.98
N ARG A 205 -5.82 -3.55 16.75
CA ARG A 205 -5.04 -3.57 15.52
C ARG A 205 -5.58 -4.70 14.65
N ILE A 206 -6.22 -4.31 13.56
CA ILE A 206 -7.08 -5.16 12.73
C ILE A 206 -6.35 -5.45 11.43
N PRO A 207 -6.10 -6.72 11.06
CA PRO A 207 -5.54 -7.07 9.77
C PRO A 207 -6.57 -6.78 8.67
N VAL A 208 -6.20 -5.91 7.72
CA VAL A 208 -7.06 -5.49 6.60
C VAL A 208 -6.51 -5.90 5.24
N GLY A 209 -5.35 -6.54 5.19
CA GLY A 209 -4.81 -7.01 3.93
C GLY A 209 -3.40 -7.55 4.03
N SER A 210 -2.85 -7.86 2.87
CA SER A 210 -1.47 -8.30 2.68
C SER A 210 -0.70 -7.32 1.80
N HIS A 211 0.62 -7.41 1.83
CA HIS A 211 1.47 -6.71 0.88
C HIS A 211 1.62 -7.57 -0.39
N GLU A 212 1.60 -6.95 -1.56
CA GLU A 212 1.87 -7.58 -2.85
C GLU A 212 3.04 -6.85 -3.53
N VAL A 213 4.12 -7.58 -3.86
CA VAL A 213 5.25 -7.00 -4.62
C VAL A 213 4.84 -6.90 -6.09
N VAL A 214 4.70 -5.65 -6.57
CA VAL A 214 4.34 -5.35 -7.96
C VAL A 214 5.56 -5.45 -8.87
N ARG A 215 6.65 -4.78 -8.48
CA ARG A 215 7.89 -4.75 -9.28
C ARG A 215 9.08 -4.33 -8.44
N LEU A 216 10.27 -4.72 -8.90
CA LEU A 216 11.51 -4.15 -8.36
C LEU A 216 11.83 -2.82 -9.04
N GLY A 217 12.37 -1.91 -8.24
CA GLY A 217 12.96 -0.64 -8.67
C GLY A 217 14.45 -0.81 -8.96
N LYS A 218 15.23 0.17 -8.52
CA LYS A 218 16.69 0.15 -8.69
C LYS A 218 17.35 -0.66 -7.57
N ALA A 219 18.26 -1.56 -7.94
CA ALA A 219 19.26 -2.07 -7.01
C ALA A 219 20.37 -1.04 -6.85
N GLY A 220 20.70 -0.69 -5.61
CA GLY A 220 21.79 0.21 -5.26
C GLY A 220 23.16 -0.35 -5.63
N THR A 221 24.20 0.42 -5.33
CA THR A 221 25.58 -0.08 -5.46
C THR A 221 25.88 -0.96 -4.25
N VAL A 222 26.55 -2.09 -4.47
CA VAL A 222 27.06 -2.93 -3.39
C VAL A 222 28.07 -2.12 -2.57
N LYS A 223 27.79 -1.93 -1.28
CA LYS A 223 28.70 -1.28 -0.33
C LYS A 223 29.47 -2.35 0.43
N LYS A 224 30.74 -2.07 0.75
CA LYS A 224 31.56 -2.93 1.62
C LYS A 224 31.73 -2.24 2.96
N GLU A 225 31.01 -2.69 3.97
CA GLU A 225 31.04 -2.15 5.32
C GLU A 225 31.53 -3.22 6.29
N ILE A 226 32.67 -2.98 6.93
CA ILE A 226 33.22 -3.87 7.98
C ILE A 226 33.30 -5.35 7.52
N GLY A 227 33.76 -5.59 6.29
CA GLY A 227 33.90 -6.94 5.72
C GLY A 227 32.59 -7.58 5.24
N LYS A 228 31.46 -6.89 5.32
CA LYS A 228 30.17 -7.32 4.76
C LYS A 228 29.88 -6.59 3.46
N GLU A 229 29.29 -7.30 2.50
CA GLU A 229 28.72 -6.70 1.31
C GLU A 229 27.23 -6.40 1.59
N THR A 230 26.82 -5.14 1.48
CA THR A 230 25.43 -4.70 1.67
C THR A 230 24.87 -4.11 0.39
N LEU A 231 23.55 -4.24 0.20
CA LEU A 231 22.84 -3.78 -0.98
C LEU A 231 21.43 -3.33 -0.61
N ASP A 232 21.06 -2.13 -1.04
CA ASP A 232 19.69 -1.65 -0.93
C ASP A 232 18.96 -1.90 -2.25
N VAL A 233 17.81 -2.58 -2.19
CA VAL A 233 16.97 -2.84 -3.37
C VAL A 233 15.65 -2.10 -3.21
N GLU A 234 15.41 -1.11 -4.07
CA GLU A 234 14.10 -0.48 -4.13
C GLU A 234 13.08 -1.46 -4.69
N PHE A 235 11.87 -1.46 -4.14
CA PHE A 235 10.74 -2.22 -4.68
C PHE A 235 9.45 -1.41 -4.56
N PHE A 236 8.47 -1.78 -5.37
CA PHE A 236 7.14 -1.22 -5.37
C PHE A 236 6.15 -2.29 -4.94
N TRP A 237 5.26 -1.93 -4.04
CA TRP A 237 4.26 -2.83 -3.50
C TRP A 237 2.88 -2.16 -3.50
N ARG A 238 1.84 -2.98 -3.49
CA ARG A 238 0.46 -2.56 -3.27
C ARG A 238 -0.09 -3.32 -2.08
N TRP A 239 -1.01 -2.72 -1.34
CA TRP A 239 -1.77 -3.50 -0.38
C TRP A 239 -2.89 -4.23 -1.12
N GLN A 240 -3.15 -5.46 -0.71
CA GLN A 240 -4.22 -6.29 -1.23
C GLN A 240 -5.27 -6.47 -0.13
N PRO A 241 -6.49 -5.93 -0.29
CA PRO A 241 -7.52 -6.02 0.73
C PRO A 241 -7.92 -7.47 1.01
N ASN A 242 -8.07 -7.82 2.29
CA ASN A 242 -8.86 -8.98 2.70
C ASN A 242 -10.35 -8.62 2.77
N GLU A 243 -11.20 -9.53 3.28
CA GLU A 243 -12.65 -9.30 3.36
C GLU A 243 -13.02 -8.05 4.20
N ILE A 244 -12.33 -7.82 5.32
CA ILE A 244 -12.53 -6.63 6.15
C ILE A 244 -12.01 -5.39 5.41
N GLY A 245 -10.80 -5.48 4.86
CA GLY A 245 -10.10 -4.43 4.13
C GLY A 245 -10.82 -3.94 2.88
N ALA A 246 -11.64 -4.77 2.24
CA ALA A 246 -12.37 -4.39 1.04
C ALA A 246 -13.29 -3.18 1.25
N ALA A 247 -13.80 -2.97 2.47
CA ALA A 247 -14.59 -1.78 2.80
C ALA A 247 -13.75 -0.50 2.95
N PHE A 248 -12.45 -0.63 3.18
CA PHE A 248 -11.51 0.48 3.26
C PHE A 248 -10.90 0.85 1.90
N ASP A 249 -10.94 -0.05 0.92
CA ASP A 249 -10.47 0.22 -0.44
C ASP A 249 -11.41 1.16 -1.19
N THR A 250 -11.01 2.42 -1.30
CA THR A 250 -11.76 3.49 -1.98
C THR A 250 -12.07 3.22 -3.46
N THR A 251 -11.44 2.21 -4.06
CA THR A 251 -11.66 1.82 -5.45
C THR A 251 -12.56 0.59 -5.62
N GLY A 252 -12.95 -0.05 -4.51
CA GLY A 252 -13.69 -1.30 -4.48
C GLY A 252 -15.21 -1.15 -4.38
N ALA A 253 -15.93 -2.19 -4.79
CA ALA A 253 -17.39 -2.24 -4.71
C ALA A 253 -17.90 -2.25 -3.25
N ALA A 254 -17.17 -2.89 -2.34
CA ALA A 254 -17.54 -2.95 -0.92
C ALA A 254 -17.53 -1.55 -0.27
N PHE A 255 -16.54 -0.70 -0.59
CA PHE A 255 -16.52 0.71 -0.18
C PHE A 255 -17.72 1.49 -0.75
N ALA A 256 -18.04 1.30 -2.03
CA ALA A 256 -19.16 1.99 -2.67
C ALA A 256 -20.53 1.63 -2.04
N ALA A 257 -20.65 0.40 -1.53
CA ALA A 257 -21.85 -0.11 -0.86
C ALA A 257 -22.00 0.34 0.61
N LEU A 258 -20.99 1.00 1.19
CA LEU A 258 -21.07 1.49 2.56
C LEU A 258 -22.12 2.60 2.72
N PRO A 259 -22.84 2.66 3.86
CA PRO A 259 -23.62 3.82 4.26
C PRO A 259 -22.76 5.09 4.30
N GLU A 260 -23.36 6.26 4.07
CA GLU A 260 -22.65 7.54 3.90
C GLU A 260 -21.61 7.82 5.00
N LYS A 261 -22.00 7.69 6.28
CA LYS A 261 -21.11 7.94 7.42
C LYS A 261 -19.89 7.02 7.43
N ALA A 262 -20.09 5.74 7.15
CA ALA A 262 -19.02 4.75 7.08
C ALA A 262 -18.12 5.00 5.86
N ARG A 263 -18.71 5.37 4.72
CA ARG A 263 -17.97 5.71 3.50
C ARG A 263 -17.09 6.94 3.68
N GLN A 264 -17.60 8.01 4.29
CA GLN A 264 -16.81 9.20 4.63
C GLN A 264 -15.66 8.85 5.58
N SER A 265 -15.92 7.98 6.56
CA SER A 265 -14.91 7.50 7.51
C SER A 265 -13.82 6.68 6.81
N ALA A 266 -14.17 5.74 5.94
CA ALA A 266 -13.22 4.98 5.12
C ALA A 266 -12.41 5.91 4.20
N ALA A 267 -13.06 6.88 3.56
CA ALA A 267 -12.41 7.86 2.70
C ALA A 267 -11.38 8.73 3.44
N SER A 268 -11.59 9.00 4.73
CA SER A 268 -10.63 9.74 5.56
C SER A 268 -9.33 8.99 5.82
N ILE A 269 -9.37 7.65 5.75
CA ILE A 269 -8.19 6.77 5.92
C ILE A 269 -7.37 6.70 4.61
N ARG A 270 -8.01 6.94 3.46
CA ARG A 270 -7.39 7.06 2.12
C ARG A 270 -6.66 5.81 1.62
N MET A 271 -7.22 4.61 1.84
CA MET A 271 -6.64 3.39 1.29
C MET A 271 -7.13 3.12 -0.14
N SER A 272 -6.21 2.75 -1.04
CA SER A 272 -6.51 2.40 -2.43
C SER A 272 -5.63 1.24 -2.88
N SER A 273 -6.22 0.11 -3.27
CA SER A 273 -5.46 -1.07 -3.73
C SER A 273 -4.74 -0.85 -5.06
N ARG A 274 -5.07 0.24 -5.76
CA ARG A 274 -4.44 0.65 -7.02
C ARG A 274 -3.16 1.46 -6.84
N GLU A 275 -2.93 1.98 -5.64
CA GLU A 275 -1.79 2.86 -5.35
C GLU A 275 -0.51 2.05 -5.11
N GLU A 276 0.54 2.33 -5.89
CA GLU A 276 1.87 1.76 -5.67
C GLU A 276 2.62 2.55 -4.61
N HIS A 277 3.06 1.85 -3.58
CA HIS A 277 3.94 2.39 -2.55
C HIS A 277 5.37 1.92 -2.79
N ARG A 278 6.32 2.77 -2.40
CA ARG A 278 7.75 2.47 -2.47
C ARG A 278 8.22 1.84 -1.16
N GLY A 279 9.10 0.85 -1.27
CA GLY A 279 9.85 0.29 -0.16
C GLY A 279 11.33 0.14 -0.50
N VAL A 280 12.14 -0.06 0.54
CA VAL A 280 13.56 -0.36 0.41
C VAL A 280 13.86 -1.64 1.17
N ALA A 281 14.46 -2.60 0.47
CA ALA A 281 14.89 -3.87 1.03
C ALA A 281 16.39 -3.82 1.27
N HIS A 282 16.80 -3.92 2.53
CA HIS A 282 18.19 -3.93 2.94
C HIS A 282 18.71 -5.37 2.95
N MET A 283 19.71 -5.64 2.12
CA MET A 283 20.27 -6.98 1.94
C MET A 283 21.72 -7.02 2.39
N GLU A 284 22.11 -8.16 2.96
CA GLU A 284 23.48 -8.50 3.32
C GLU A 284 23.90 -9.77 2.59
N ARG A 285 25.15 -9.84 2.16
CA ARG A 285 25.72 -11.05 1.58
C ARG A 285 26.26 -11.96 2.67
N TYR A 286 25.77 -13.19 2.73
CA TYR A 286 26.21 -14.22 3.68
C TYR A 286 26.57 -15.50 2.92
N ALA A 287 27.79 -16.00 3.11
CA ALA A 287 28.31 -17.21 2.45
C ALA A 287 28.19 -17.22 0.91
N GLY A 288 28.24 -16.04 0.28
CA GLY A 288 28.12 -15.89 -1.17
C GLY A 288 26.72 -15.54 -1.68
N ASP A 289 25.69 -15.72 -0.85
CA ASP A 289 24.27 -15.47 -1.19
C ASP A 289 23.76 -14.17 -0.57
N TRP A 290 22.83 -13.51 -1.26
CA TRP A 290 22.11 -12.38 -0.69
C TRP A 290 21.03 -12.87 0.29
N LYS A 291 20.97 -12.24 1.46
CA LYS A 291 19.94 -12.43 2.47
C LYS A 291 19.29 -11.09 2.77
N LEU A 292 17.97 -11.11 2.95
CA LEU A 292 17.24 -9.93 3.37
C LEU A 292 17.42 -9.74 4.88
N VAL A 293 17.77 -8.52 5.30
CA VAL A 293 17.91 -8.14 6.70
C VAL A 293 16.66 -7.42 7.18
N THR A 294 16.26 -6.36 6.46
CA THR A 294 15.08 -5.59 6.79
C THR A 294 14.39 -5.06 5.55
N VAL A 295 13.11 -4.75 5.70
CA VAL A 295 12.28 -4.10 4.71
C VAL A 295 11.74 -2.83 5.34
N ASP A 296 12.09 -1.71 4.75
CA ASP A 296 11.62 -0.41 5.17
C ASP A 296 10.53 0.03 4.19
N PHE A 297 9.30 0.01 4.67
CA PHE A 297 8.17 0.61 3.96
C PHE A 297 8.33 2.12 4.06
N THR A 298 8.65 2.79 2.94
CA THR A 298 8.79 4.25 2.96
C THR A 298 7.42 4.82 3.35
N PRO A 299 7.32 5.57 4.46
CA PRO A 299 6.07 6.20 4.80
C PRO A 299 5.77 7.19 3.69
N ASP A 300 4.76 6.87 2.89
CA ASP A 300 4.25 7.86 1.96
C ASP A 300 3.76 9.05 2.79
N LYS A 301 3.98 10.27 2.32
CA LYS A 301 3.50 11.48 3.04
C LYS A 301 1.97 11.47 3.22
N HIS A 302 1.30 10.55 2.52
CA HIS A 302 -0.13 10.30 2.55
C HIS A 302 -0.53 8.97 3.22
N ASN A 303 0.43 8.09 3.57
CA ASN A 303 0.17 6.79 4.18
C ASN A 303 0.10 6.89 5.71
N LEU A 304 -1.13 7.11 6.18
CA LEU A 304 -1.58 7.29 7.57
C LEU A 304 -1.69 5.99 8.38
N PHE A 305 -1.10 4.87 7.93
CA PHE A 305 -1.30 3.56 8.57
C PHE A 305 -0.94 3.50 10.07
N ASN A 306 -0.18 4.49 10.57
CA ASN A 306 0.16 4.59 11.98
C ASN A 306 0.01 5.98 12.61
N SER A 307 -0.27 7.04 11.84
CA SER A 307 -0.40 8.40 12.39
C SER A 307 -1.80 8.93 12.14
N PHE A 308 -2.66 8.80 13.14
CA PHE A 308 -3.85 9.65 13.23
C PHE A 308 -3.36 11.09 13.32
N ASN A 309 -3.52 11.87 12.26
CA ASN A 309 -3.41 13.32 12.33
C ASN A 309 -4.83 13.87 12.56
N PRO A 310 -5.17 14.31 13.78
CA PRO A 310 -6.48 14.92 14.04
C PRO A 310 -6.49 16.31 13.39
N TYR A 311 -6.92 16.36 12.13
CA TYR A 311 -7.40 17.61 11.56
C TYR A 311 -8.69 18.03 12.27
#